data_AF-A0A3E5E059-F1
#
_entry.id   AF-A0A3E5E059-F1
#
_cell.length_a   1.000
_cell.length_b   1.000
_cell.length_c   1.000
_cell.angle_alpha   90.00
_cell.angle_beta   90.00
_cell.angle_gamma   90.00
#
_symmetry.space_group_name_H-M   'P 1'
#
loop_
_entity.id
_entity.type
_entity.pdbx_description
1 polymer ?
#
loop_
_entity_poly.entity_id
_entity_poly.type
_entity_poly.pdbx_seq_one_letter_code
_entity_poly.pdbx_strand_id
1 'polypeptide(L)'
;MHAFNLTRLNFHSPYKVWIDKGSYKFLTDYGVQYRIEFVENNNIWEDEKAYEFGILNENKKNSPNDSKVKATIQCIIEEFFLTNPDILLYQCETGDSRQAMRARLFTRWFNEFDKRDRFCVKVSILRDEEVDNYIAIIVQKSNPKLNDILRDFDEFIGFFDTKPE
;
A
#
# COMPACT_ATOMS: atom_id res chain seq x y z
N MET A 1 -10.44 6.00 9.10
CA MET A 1 -10.01 4.60 9.30
C MET A 1 -10.25 4.15 10.73
N HIS A 2 -10.76 2.94 10.94
CA HIS A 2 -10.82 2.27 12.24
C HIS A 2 -9.43 1.73 12.64
N ALA A 3 -9.12 1.79 13.94
CA ALA A 3 -7.83 1.33 14.47
C ALA A 3 -7.69 -0.20 14.38
N PHE A 4 -6.49 -0.68 14.07
CA PHE A 4 -6.20 -2.10 13.89
C PHE A 4 -6.25 -2.88 15.20
N ASN A 5 -6.66 -4.15 15.12
CA ASN A 5 -6.50 -5.09 16.22
C ASN A 5 -5.03 -5.54 16.30
N LEU A 6 -4.21 -4.78 17.04
CA LEU A 6 -2.78 -5.06 17.19
C LEU A 6 -2.49 -6.44 17.80
N THR A 7 -3.39 -7.00 18.62
CA THR A 7 -3.20 -8.35 19.17
C THR A 7 -3.30 -9.39 18.07
N ARG A 8 -4.34 -9.35 17.23
CA ARG A 8 -4.50 -10.25 16.08
C ARG A 8 -3.37 -10.08 15.08
N LEU A 9 -3.04 -8.83 14.74
CA LEU A 9 -1.95 -8.53 13.81
C LEU A 9 -0.61 -9.07 14.31
N ASN A 10 -0.26 -8.81 15.58
CA ASN A 10 1.02 -9.26 16.14
C ASN A 10 1.07 -10.77 16.40
N PHE A 11 -0.07 -11.45 16.44
CA PHE A 11 -0.11 -12.91 16.51
C PHE A 11 0.39 -13.56 15.21
N HIS A 12 0.20 -12.90 14.07
CA HIS A 12 0.61 -13.41 12.75
C HIS A 12 1.89 -12.76 12.21
N SER A 13 2.18 -11.52 12.61
CA SER A 13 3.31 -10.76 12.10
C SER A 13 4.65 -11.21 12.71
N PRO A 14 5.71 -11.42 11.90
CA PRO A 14 7.02 -11.78 12.44
C PRO A 14 7.72 -10.62 13.15
N TYR A 15 7.44 -9.37 12.75
CA TYR A 15 7.86 -8.20 13.52
C TYR A 15 6.69 -7.64 14.30
N LYS A 16 6.95 -7.32 15.57
CA LYS A 16 5.98 -6.65 16.42
C LYS A 16 5.70 -5.25 15.86
N VAL A 17 4.44 -5.00 15.54
CA VAL A 17 3.91 -3.70 15.15
C VAL A 17 3.29 -3.02 16.37
N TRP A 18 3.59 -1.74 16.53
CA TRP A 18 2.99 -0.88 17.55
C TRP A 18 2.52 0.44 16.93
N ILE A 19 1.76 1.21 17.70
CA ILE A 19 1.34 2.56 17.32
C ILE A 19 2.22 3.56 18.05
N ASP A 20 2.74 4.54 17.30
CA ASP A 20 3.46 5.70 17.84
C ASP A 20 2.97 6.95 17.09
N LYS A 21 2.46 7.94 17.84
CA LYS A 21 1.88 9.19 17.31
C LYS A 21 0.87 8.98 16.16
N GLY A 22 0.05 7.95 16.26
CA GLY A 22 -0.99 7.63 15.27
C GLY A 22 -0.51 6.87 14.03
N SER A 23 0.79 6.60 13.90
CA SER A 23 1.36 5.77 12.83
C SER A 23 1.66 4.36 13.32
N TYR A 24 1.52 3.37 12.44
CA TYR A 24 1.97 2.01 12.73
C TYR A 24 3.47 1.89 12.46
N LYS A 25 4.20 1.26 13.36
CA LYS A 25 5.66 1.11 13.28
C LYS A 25 6.11 -0.29 13.62
N PHE A 26 7.21 -0.71 13.02
CA PHE A 26 7.93 -1.91 13.42
C PHE A 26 9.45 -1.73 13.26
N LEU A 27 10.23 -2.44 14.08
CA LEU A 27 11.70 -2.45 14.04
C LEU A 27 12.16 -3.84 13.60
N THR A 28 13.00 -3.89 12.58
CA THR A 28 13.56 -5.16 12.09
C THR A 28 14.72 -5.65 12.94
N ASP A 29 15.08 -6.93 12.80
CA ASP A 29 16.28 -7.51 13.44
C ASP A 29 17.58 -6.81 12.97
N TYR A 30 17.54 -6.13 11.82
CA TYR A 30 18.63 -5.34 11.26
C TYR A 30 18.64 -3.88 11.75
N GLY A 31 17.73 -3.52 12.66
CA GLY A 31 17.63 -2.20 13.25
C GLY A 31 17.06 -1.12 12.32
N VAL A 32 16.39 -1.51 11.23
CA VAL A 32 15.66 -0.61 10.33
C VAL A 32 14.28 -0.37 10.90
N GLN A 33 13.89 0.90 11.06
CA GLN A 33 12.60 1.26 11.60
C GLN A 33 11.68 1.66 10.47
N TYR A 34 10.60 0.90 10.29
CA TYR A 34 9.57 1.20 9.34
C TYR A 34 8.42 1.94 10.01
N ARG A 35 7.93 2.97 9.32
CA ARG A 35 6.68 3.65 9.61
C ARG A 35 5.72 3.39 8.45
N ILE A 36 4.49 3.03 8.79
CA ILE A 36 3.42 2.75 7.85
C ILE A 36 2.36 3.82 7.98
N GLU A 37 1.97 4.39 6.85
CA GLU A 37 1.01 5.48 6.77
C GLU A 37 -0.19 5.07 5.94
N PHE A 38 -1.35 5.55 6.40
CA PHE A 38 -2.62 5.45 5.72
C PHE A 38 -3.19 6.86 5.69
N VAL A 39 -3.11 7.52 4.53
CA VAL A 39 -3.58 8.89 4.34
C VAL A 39 -4.86 8.83 3.52
N GLU A 40 -5.94 9.40 4.02
CA GLU A 40 -7.21 9.44 3.29
C GLU A 40 -7.02 10.16 1.95
N ASN A 41 -7.49 9.54 0.87
CA ASN A 41 -7.39 10.05 -0.48
C ASN A 41 -8.76 10.02 -1.13
N ASN A 42 -9.31 11.20 -1.41
CA ASN A 42 -10.61 11.38 -2.04
C ASN A 42 -10.47 11.92 -3.48
N ASN A 43 -9.28 11.80 -4.08
CA ASN A 43 -8.99 12.35 -5.41
C ASN A 43 -9.56 11.48 -6.54
N ILE A 44 -9.68 10.18 -6.31
CA ILE A 44 -10.18 9.21 -7.31
C ILE A 44 -11.63 8.80 -6.99
N TRP A 45 -11.94 8.62 -5.71
CA TRP A 45 -13.27 8.22 -5.25
C TRP A 45 -13.78 9.20 -4.20
N GLU A 46 -14.65 10.12 -4.60
CA GLU A 46 -15.22 11.13 -3.69
C GLU A 46 -16.19 10.49 -2.67
N ASP A 47 -16.93 9.47 -3.09
CA ASP A 47 -17.97 8.80 -2.30
C ASP A 47 -17.50 7.49 -1.62
N GLU A 48 -16.25 7.07 -1.86
CA GLU A 48 -15.66 5.89 -1.22
C GLU A 48 -14.53 6.26 -0.27
N LYS A 49 -14.30 5.41 0.73
CA LYS A 49 -13.10 5.54 1.57
C LYS A 49 -11.93 4.90 0.86
N ALA A 50 -10.94 5.71 0.49
CA ALA A 50 -9.67 5.24 0.01
C ALA A 50 -8.51 5.81 0.83
N TYR A 51 -7.43 5.04 0.93
CA TYR A 51 -6.24 5.45 1.65
C TYR A 51 -4.99 5.19 0.83
N GLU A 52 -4.15 6.21 0.72
CA GLU A 52 -2.77 6.05 0.30
C GLU A 52 -1.98 5.25 1.32
N PHE A 53 -1.33 4.18 0.86
CA PHE A 53 -0.55 3.26 1.65
C PHE A 53 0.94 3.53 1.47
N GLY A 54 1.55 4.13 2.50
CA GLY A 54 2.97 4.47 2.53
C GLY A 54 3.81 3.49 3.33
N ILE A 55 4.97 3.09 2.80
CA ILE A 55 5.99 2.31 3.51
C ILE A 55 7.27 3.14 3.61
N LEU A 56 7.56 3.67 4.81
CA LEU A 56 8.64 4.62 5.02
C LEU A 56 9.74 4.01 5.89
N ASN A 57 10.99 4.13 5.44
CA ASN A 57 12.17 3.82 6.25
C ASN A 57 12.55 5.04 7.10
N GLU A 58 11.99 5.12 8.30
CA GLU A 58 12.01 6.31 9.16
C GLU A 58 13.43 6.68 9.61
N ASN A 59 14.29 5.69 9.86
CA ASN A 59 15.65 5.93 10.32
C ASN A 59 16.70 5.91 9.20
N LYS A 60 16.28 5.78 7.94
CA LYS A 60 17.11 5.82 6.71
C LYS A 60 18.29 4.84 6.71
N LYS A 61 18.24 3.78 7.53
CA LYS A 61 19.28 2.74 7.52
C LYS A 61 19.14 1.85 6.30
N ASN A 62 20.25 1.30 5.81
CA ASN A 62 20.21 0.35 4.69
C ASN A 62 19.34 -0.85 5.06
N SER A 63 18.29 -1.08 4.27
CA SER A 63 17.46 -2.27 4.39
C SER A 63 18.05 -3.41 3.58
N PRO A 64 18.43 -4.54 4.19
CA PRO A 64 18.76 -5.74 3.44
C PRO A 64 17.49 -6.35 2.83
N ASN A 65 17.67 -7.40 2.02
CA ASN A 65 16.56 -8.22 1.55
C ASN A 65 16.05 -9.12 2.70
N ASP A 66 15.15 -8.57 3.51
CA ASP A 66 14.58 -9.22 4.68
C ASP A 66 13.15 -9.72 4.40
N SER A 67 12.97 -11.05 4.37
CA SER A 67 11.67 -11.68 4.12
C SER A 67 10.65 -11.43 5.23
N LYS A 68 11.08 -11.12 6.46
CA LYS A 68 10.18 -10.77 7.57
C LYS A 68 9.53 -9.41 7.36
N VAL A 69 10.20 -8.46 6.67
CA VAL A 69 9.59 -7.18 6.28
C VAL A 69 8.40 -7.44 5.38
N LYS A 70 8.59 -8.22 4.30
CA LYS A 70 7.49 -8.63 3.39
C LYS A 70 6.31 -9.22 4.18
N ALA A 71 6.57 -10.22 5.01
CA ALA A 71 5.51 -10.91 5.75
C ALA A 71 4.79 -9.99 6.75
N THR A 72 5.51 -9.07 7.39
CA THR A 72 4.93 -8.04 8.26
C THR A 72 4.01 -7.10 7.49
N ILE A 73 4.45 -6.61 6.32
CA ILE A 73 3.64 -5.75 5.44
C ILE A 73 2.38 -6.47 4.96
N GLN A 74 2.48 -7.75 4.59
CA GLN A 74 1.32 -8.57 4.23
C GLN A 74 0.32 -8.70 5.38
N CYS A 75 0.78 -8.90 6.62
CA CYS A 75 -0.08 -8.93 7.81
C CYS A 75 -0.78 -7.59 8.05
N ILE A 76 -0.07 -6.48 7.83
CA ILE A 76 -0.63 -5.12 7.95
C ILE A 76 -1.73 -4.87 6.91
N ILE A 77 -1.50 -5.26 5.65
CA ILE A 77 -2.50 -5.14 4.58
C ILE A 77 -3.73 -5.99 4.91
N GLU A 78 -3.55 -7.22 5.40
CA GLU A 78 -4.68 -8.05 5.80
C GLU A 78 -5.48 -7.43 6.95
N GLU A 79 -4.80 -6.93 7.98
CA GLU A 79 -5.44 -6.32 9.13
C GLU A 79 -6.19 -5.04 8.75
N PHE A 80 -5.63 -4.25 7.82
CA PHE A 80 -6.33 -3.11 7.23
C PHE A 80 -7.69 -3.57 6.70
N PHE A 81 -7.69 -4.59 5.84
CA PHE A 81 -8.89 -5.08 5.16
C PHE A 81 -9.88 -5.78 6.10
N LEU A 82 -9.40 -6.49 7.13
CA LEU A 82 -10.28 -7.07 8.16
C LEU A 82 -10.99 -6.02 9.01
N THR A 83 -10.42 -4.82 9.10
CA THR A 83 -10.90 -3.74 9.96
C THR A 83 -11.62 -2.64 9.15
N ASN A 84 -11.21 -2.46 7.90
CA ASN A 84 -11.63 -1.43 6.97
C ASN A 84 -11.76 -2.09 5.59
N PRO A 85 -12.98 -2.48 5.13
CA PRO A 85 -13.20 -3.04 3.79
C PRO A 85 -13.14 -1.96 2.68
N ASP A 86 -12.28 -0.97 2.89
CA ASP A 86 -12.08 0.25 2.11
C ASP A 86 -11.04 0.02 1.00
N ILE A 87 -10.64 1.05 0.28
CA ILE A 87 -9.69 0.96 -0.85
C ILE A 87 -8.27 1.30 -0.38
N LEU A 88 -7.26 0.54 -0.83
CA LEU A 88 -5.85 0.92 -0.66
C LEU A 88 -5.24 1.34 -1.99
N LEU A 89 -4.61 2.50 -2.00
CA LEU A 89 -3.78 3.00 -3.09
C LEU A 89 -2.32 2.96 -2.65
N TYR A 90 -1.56 2.01 -3.15
CA TYR A 90 -0.11 1.98 -2.93
C TYR A 90 0.58 2.94 -3.89
N GLN A 91 1.40 3.83 -3.35
CA GLN A 91 2.33 4.67 -4.09
C GLN A 91 3.68 4.70 -3.38
N CYS A 92 4.77 4.66 -4.15
CA CYS A 92 6.12 4.78 -3.62
C CYS A 92 6.55 6.25 -3.56
N GLU A 93 7.32 6.64 -2.55
CA GLU A 93 8.06 7.91 -2.59
C GLU A 93 8.98 7.98 -3.82
N THR A 94 9.00 9.14 -4.48
CA THR A 94 9.75 9.43 -5.72
C THR A 94 11.04 10.21 -5.51
N GLY A 95 11.34 10.65 -4.28
CA GLY A 95 12.43 11.59 -3.98
C GLY A 95 13.87 11.09 -4.19
N ASP A 96 14.08 9.82 -4.54
CA ASP A 96 15.42 9.23 -4.75
C ASP A 96 15.56 8.44 -6.07
N SER A 97 14.61 8.59 -6.99
CA SER A 97 14.59 7.91 -8.29
C SER A 97 14.55 6.36 -8.22
N ARG A 98 14.18 5.78 -7.07
CA ARG A 98 14.06 4.31 -6.87
C ARG A 98 12.63 3.78 -6.92
N GLN A 99 11.66 4.60 -7.29
CA GLN A 99 10.24 4.25 -7.29
C GLN A 99 9.93 3.02 -8.15
N ALA A 100 10.59 2.85 -9.31
CA ALA A 100 10.41 1.67 -10.15
C ALA A 100 10.89 0.37 -9.45
N MET A 101 11.99 0.44 -8.71
CA MET A 101 12.51 -0.71 -7.95
C MET A 101 11.58 -1.06 -6.78
N ARG A 102 11.07 -0.04 -6.06
CA ARG A 102 10.11 -0.23 -4.97
C ARG A 102 8.79 -0.82 -5.47
N ALA A 103 8.25 -0.32 -6.59
CA ALA A 103 7.02 -0.84 -7.18
C ALA A 103 7.16 -2.30 -7.61
N ARG A 104 8.29 -2.68 -8.21
CA ARG A 104 8.59 -4.09 -8.56
C ARG A 104 8.69 -4.96 -7.32
N LEU A 105 9.35 -4.48 -6.27
CA LEU A 105 9.48 -5.19 -5.00
C LEU A 105 8.11 -5.42 -4.35
N PHE A 106 7.28 -4.38 -4.27
CA PHE A 106 5.93 -4.47 -3.72
C PHE A 106 5.04 -5.40 -4.54
N THR A 107 5.08 -5.30 -5.87
CA THR A 107 4.33 -6.20 -6.76
C THR A 107 4.72 -7.65 -6.52
N ARG A 108 6.03 -7.93 -6.39
CA ARG A 108 6.53 -9.26 -6.04
C ARG A 108 6.03 -9.71 -4.67
N TRP A 109 6.12 -8.86 -3.66
CA TRP A 109 5.62 -9.16 -2.31
C TRP A 109 4.13 -9.50 -2.31
N PHE A 110 3.32 -8.77 -3.08
CA PHE A 110 1.89 -9.03 -3.18
C PHE A 110 1.60 -10.33 -3.95
N ASN A 111 2.37 -10.62 -5.01
CA ASN A 111 2.21 -11.87 -5.75
C ASN A 111 2.58 -13.11 -4.93
N GLU A 112 3.50 -12.97 -3.98
CA GLU A 112 3.88 -14.02 -3.02
C GLU A 112 2.99 -14.02 -1.76
N PHE A 113 1.84 -13.33 -1.77
CA PHE A 113 0.92 -13.33 -0.65
C PHE A 113 -0.07 -14.49 -0.75
N ASP A 114 -0.07 -15.39 0.23
CA ASP A 114 -0.94 -16.59 0.23
C ASP A 114 -2.44 -16.25 0.17
N LYS A 115 -2.82 -15.04 0.58
CA LYS A 115 -4.21 -14.55 0.58
C LYS A 115 -4.52 -13.63 -0.60
N ARG A 116 -3.61 -13.49 -1.57
CA ARG A 116 -3.74 -12.66 -2.78
C ARG A 116 -5.08 -12.86 -3.48
N ASP A 117 -5.59 -14.09 -3.52
CA ASP A 117 -6.84 -14.41 -4.22
C ASP A 117 -8.08 -13.74 -3.63
N ARG A 118 -8.01 -13.19 -2.42
CA ARG A 118 -9.07 -12.40 -1.80
C ARG A 118 -9.12 -10.96 -2.32
N PHE A 119 -8.09 -10.51 -3.03
CA PHE A 119 -7.92 -9.13 -3.45
C PHE A 119 -7.89 -9.02 -4.98
N CYS A 120 -8.45 -7.93 -5.48
CA CYS A 120 -8.15 -7.43 -6.82
C CYS A 120 -7.01 -6.42 -6.70
N VAL A 121 -6.01 -6.55 -7.58
CA VAL A 121 -4.90 -5.60 -7.67
C VAL A 121 -4.72 -5.17 -9.10
N LYS A 122 -4.68 -3.86 -9.31
CA LYS A 122 -4.35 -3.26 -10.60
C LYS A 122 -3.19 -2.29 -10.40
N VAL A 123 -2.16 -2.44 -11.23
CA VAL A 123 -0.95 -1.61 -11.21
C VAL A 123 -0.98 -0.72 -12.44
N SER A 124 -0.63 0.55 -12.28
CA SER A 124 -0.49 1.51 -13.36
C SER A 124 0.75 2.38 -13.18
N ILE A 125 1.17 3.04 -14.26
CA ILE A 125 2.26 4.02 -14.28
C ILE A 125 1.65 5.32 -14.78
N LEU A 126 1.60 6.34 -13.93
CA LEU A 126 1.23 7.69 -14.31
C LEU A 126 2.50 8.40 -14.78
N ARG A 127 2.56 8.76 -16.05
CA ARG A 127 3.72 9.44 -16.64
C ARG A 127 3.55 10.95 -16.47
N ASP A 128 4.36 11.53 -15.59
CA ASP A 128 4.53 12.97 -15.47
C ASP A 128 5.76 13.43 -16.29
N GLU A 129 5.86 14.73 -16.60
CA GLU A 129 6.97 15.29 -17.38
C GLU A 129 8.33 15.13 -16.69
N GLU A 130 8.34 15.08 -15.36
CA GLU A 130 9.55 14.99 -14.55
C GLU A 130 9.83 13.57 -14.05
N VAL A 131 8.79 12.83 -13.62
CA VAL A 131 8.96 11.53 -12.94
C VAL A 131 7.79 10.56 -13.18
N ASP A 132 8.10 9.32 -13.57
CA ASP A 132 7.13 8.22 -13.59
C ASP A 132 6.64 7.88 -12.16
N ASN A 133 5.33 7.94 -11.95
CA ASN A 133 4.66 7.56 -10.70
C ASN A 133 4.07 6.13 -10.82
N TYR A 134 4.56 5.22 -10.01
CA TYR A 134 4.08 3.83 -9.98
C TYR A 134 3.03 3.67 -8.89
N ILE A 135 1.82 3.34 -9.29
CA ILE A 135 0.68 3.20 -8.37
C ILE A 135 0.03 1.83 -8.50
N ALA A 136 -0.53 1.34 -7.40
CA ALA A 136 -1.31 0.11 -7.39
C ALA A 136 -2.54 0.25 -6.51
N ILE A 137 -3.71 -0.01 -7.07
CA ILE A 137 -4.94 -0.15 -6.29
C ILE A 137 -5.07 -1.58 -5.77
N ILE A 138 -5.51 -1.74 -4.54
CA ILE A 138 -5.82 -3.00 -3.89
C ILE A 138 -7.21 -2.89 -3.28
N VAL A 139 -8.10 -3.83 -3.64
CA VAL A 139 -9.49 -3.88 -3.16
C VAL A 139 -9.85 -5.32 -2.82
N GLN A 140 -10.65 -5.57 -1.78
CA GLN A 140 -11.21 -6.91 -1.58
C GLN A 140 -12.16 -7.30 -2.71
N LYS A 141 -12.07 -8.54 -3.18
CA LYS A 141 -13.00 -9.07 -4.19
C LYS A 141 -14.45 -9.14 -3.68
N SER A 142 -14.64 -9.23 -2.38
CA SER A 142 -15.96 -9.20 -1.72
C SER A 142 -16.55 -7.80 -1.58
N ASN A 143 -15.82 -6.73 -1.95
CA ASN A 143 -16.36 -5.38 -1.90
C ASN A 143 -17.54 -5.27 -2.92
N PRO A 144 -18.75 -4.88 -2.47
CA PRO A 144 -19.93 -4.86 -3.34
C PRO A 144 -19.83 -3.85 -4.49
N LYS A 145 -18.95 -2.85 -4.37
CA LYS A 145 -18.70 -1.81 -5.38
C LYS A 145 -17.43 -2.05 -6.19
N LEU A 146 -16.85 -3.25 -6.13
CA LEU A 146 -15.57 -3.58 -6.77
C LEU A 146 -15.49 -3.10 -8.23
N ASN A 147 -16.53 -3.37 -9.03
CA ASN A 147 -16.50 -3.02 -10.45
C ASN A 147 -16.51 -1.51 -10.68
N ASP A 148 -17.27 -0.76 -9.88
CA ASP A 148 -17.31 0.70 -9.98
C ASP A 148 -15.96 1.29 -9.54
N ILE A 149 -15.41 0.81 -8.42
CA ILE A 149 -14.09 1.23 -7.93
C ILE A 149 -13.00 1.05 -8.99
N LEU A 150 -12.99 -0.10 -9.67
CA LEU A 150 -12.01 -0.39 -10.72
C LEU A 150 -12.24 0.45 -11.98
N ARG A 151 -13.49 0.75 -12.33
CA ARG A 151 -13.82 1.63 -13.45
C ARG A 151 -13.32 3.05 -13.18
N ASP A 152 -13.62 3.59 -12.01
CA ASP A 152 -13.21 4.94 -11.62
C ASP A 152 -11.67 5.06 -11.58
N PHE A 153 -10.98 4.00 -11.13
CA PHE A 153 -9.52 3.92 -11.23
C PHE A 153 -9.05 4.03 -12.68
N ASP A 154 -9.66 3.27 -13.59
CA ASP A 154 -9.27 3.23 -15.00
C ASP A 154 -9.54 4.55 -15.72
N GLU A 155 -10.65 5.21 -15.40
CA GLU A 155 -10.99 6.54 -15.90
C GLU A 155 -9.97 7.58 -15.41
N PHE A 156 -9.60 7.51 -14.12
CA PHE A 156 -8.55 8.35 -13.56
C PHE A 156 -7.22 8.13 -14.29
N ILE A 157 -6.75 6.88 -14.46
CA ILE A 157 -5.52 6.61 -15.23
C ILE A 157 -5.63 7.17 -16.65
N GLY A 158 -6.76 6.92 -17.34
CA GLY A 158 -6.98 7.35 -18.71
C GLY A 158 -6.89 8.87 -18.89
N PHE A 159 -7.37 9.64 -17.91
CA PHE A 159 -7.27 11.10 -17.91
C PHE A 159 -5.80 11.58 -17.95
N PHE A 160 -4.89 10.92 -17.23
CA PHE A 160 -3.46 11.27 -17.24
C PHE A 160 -2.72 10.79 -18.49
N ASP A 161 -3.21 9.73 -19.15
CA ASP A 161 -2.66 9.29 -20.44
C ASP A 161 -3.06 10.24 -21.59
N THR A 162 -4.20 10.91 -21.48
CA THR A 162 -4.62 11.96 -22.42
C THR A 162 -4.12 13.33 -21.97
N LYS A 163 -2.87 13.69 -22.30
CA LYS A 163 -2.45 15.11 -22.20
C LYS A 163 -3.36 15.99 -23.08
N PRO A 164 -3.93 17.10 -22.58
CA PRO A 164 -4.41 18.15 -23.47
C PRO A 164 -3.23 18.67 -24.29
N GLU A 165 -3.40 18.79 -25.60
CA GLU A 165 -2.47 19.54 -26.47
C GLU A 165 -2.39 21.03 -26.06
#